data_AF-A0A2S3UJE2-F1
#
_entry.id   AF-A0A2S3UJE2-F1
#
_cell.length_a   1.000
_cell.length_b   1.000
_cell.length_c   1.000
_cell.angle_alpha   90.00
_cell.angle_beta   90.00
_cell.angle_gamma   90.00
#
_symmetry.space_group_name_H-M   'P 1'
#
loop_
_entity.id
_entity.type
_entity.pdbx_description
1 polymer ?
#
loop_
_entity_poly.entity_id
_entity_poly.type
_entity_poly.pdbx_seq_one_letter_code
_entity_poly.pdbx_strand_id
1 'polypeptide(L)'
;MKPNSVRKIWLSIALIQLVFAVSIIGEIQGAHFSLSIKSLLGIKFQEDTPDSIVALWGIFMLSVLLGFSAGLTSLHAKILGDTWLSRFPLRVLDLDPKLGIGKTFQYIGLLLAVVIPVWVLGHSWRILHTEGVLCTRQADGIWAPIGNSWQQLWMLPEGWTVNALTQDGYRLAGEAGCNASSTTFFPMLEPAALLIMTIWTIVRLIHAGNTLIR
;
A
#
# COMPACT_ATOMS: atom_id res chain seq x y z
N MET A 1 -25.66 -1.09 9.23
CA MET A 1 -24.60 -1.83 9.97
C MET A 1 -24.50 -1.24 11.37
N LYS A 2 -24.41 -2.04 12.44
CA LYS A 2 -24.33 -1.50 13.82
C LYS A 2 -23.00 -0.76 14.02
N PRO A 3 -22.98 0.41 14.71
CA PRO A 3 -21.76 1.21 14.88
C PRO A 3 -20.58 0.40 15.45
N ASN A 4 -20.85 -0.44 16.46
CA ASN A 4 -19.81 -1.29 17.07
C ASN A 4 -19.22 -2.32 16.11
N SER A 5 -19.99 -2.84 15.16
CA SER A 5 -19.47 -3.77 14.14
C SER A 5 -18.51 -3.06 13.19
N VAL A 6 -18.84 -1.83 12.77
CA VAL A 6 -17.99 -1.00 11.91
C VAL A 6 -16.67 -0.68 12.62
N ARG A 7 -16.72 -0.32 13.91
CA ARG A 7 -15.52 -0.05 14.71
C ARG A 7 -14.58 -1.25 14.81
N LYS A 8 -15.13 -2.44 15.07
CA LYS A 8 -14.32 -3.68 15.19
C LYS A 8 -13.63 -4.01 13.88
N ILE A 9 -14.36 -3.96 12.76
CA ILE A 9 -13.79 -4.23 11.44
C ILE A 9 -12.73 -3.18 11.09
N TRP A 10 -13.03 -1.90 11.35
CA TRP A 10 -12.08 -0.82 11.14
C TRP A 10 -10.81 -1.03 11.96
N LEU A 11 -10.92 -1.38 13.24
CA LEU A 11 -9.77 -1.62 14.10
C LEU A 11 -8.94 -2.82 13.61
N SER A 12 -9.58 -3.92 13.20
CA SER A 12 -8.87 -5.07 12.62
C SER A 12 -8.08 -4.68 11.37
N ILE A 13 -8.71 -3.97 10.43
CA ILE A 13 -8.03 -3.45 9.24
C ILE A 13 -6.92 -2.49 9.65
N ALA A 14 -7.15 -1.67 10.68
CA ALA A 14 -6.20 -0.68 11.14
C ALA A 14 -4.94 -1.26 11.77
N LEU A 15 -5.06 -2.41 12.43
CA LEU A 15 -3.92 -3.16 12.94
C LEU A 15 -3.19 -3.88 11.81
N ILE A 16 -3.92 -4.51 10.89
CA ILE A 16 -3.34 -5.20 9.73
C ILE A 16 -2.51 -4.23 8.89
N GLN A 17 -3.06 -3.06 8.55
CA GLN A 17 -2.34 -2.05 7.77
C GLN A 17 -1.09 -1.54 8.48
N LEU A 18 -1.11 -1.40 9.81
CA LEU A 18 0.04 -0.87 10.56
C LEU A 18 1.16 -1.91 10.59
N VAL A 19 0.82 -3.17 10.90
CA VAL A 19 1.78 -4.27 10.87
C VAL A 19 2.37 -4.42 9.48
N PHE A 20 1.53 -4.35 8.43
CA PHE A 20 1.99 -4.43 7.05
C PHE A 20 2.89 -3.23 6.67
N ALA A 21 2.50 -2.01 7.03
CA ALA A 21 3.30 -0.80 6.79
C ALA A 21 4.69 -0.89 7.43
N VAL A 22 4.76 -1.33 8.69
CA VAL A 22 6.05 -1.54 9.39
C VAL A 22 6.86 -2.65 8.74
N SER A 23 6.21 -3.74 8.29
CA SER A 23 6.89 -4.83 7.60
C SER A 23 7.51 -4.34 6.28
N ILE A 24 6.77 -3.60 5.47
CA ILE A 24 7.27 -3.04 4.20
C ILE A 24 8.47 -2.12 4.42
N ILE A 25 8.41 -1.21 5.40
CA ILE A 25 9.58 -0.37 5.73
C ILE A 25 10.75 -1.25 6.17
N GLY A 26 10.51 -2.22 7.06
CA GLY A 26 11.55 -3.08 7.61
C GLY A 26 12.28 -3.84 6.51
N GLU A 27 11.55 -4.44 5.57
CA GLU A 27 12.11 -5.15 4.43
C GLU A 27 12.92 -4.20 3.52
N ILE A 28 12.35 -3.05 3.11
CA ILE A 28 13.03 -2.05 2.26
C ILE A 28 14.30 -1.47 2.92
N GLN A 29 14.33 -1.39 4.25
CA GLN A 29 15.49 -0.84 4.98
C GLN A 29 16.50 -1.90 5.41
N GLY A 30 16.31 -3.17 5.02
CA GLY A 30 17.17 -4.28 5.43
C GLY A 30 17.18 -4.51 6.94
N ALA A 31 16.08 -4.19 7.63
CA ALA A 31 16.00 -4.35 9.07
C ALA A 31 15.93 -5.83 9.46
N HIS A 32 16.81 -6.28 10.37
CA HIS A 32 16.83 -7.67 10.87
C HIS A 32 15.59 -8.10 11.64
N PHE A 33 14.63 -7.20 11.89
CA PHE A 33 13.34 -7.58 12.46
C PHE A 33 12.32 -7.81 11.34
N SER A 34 12.14 -9.08 10.98
CA SER A 34 10.93 -9.51 10.30
C SER A 34 9.81 -9.49 11.35
N LEU A 35 8.94 -8.49 11.35
CA LEU A 35 7.62 -8.58 11.98
C LEU A 35 6.82 -9.59 11.15
N SER A 36 7.22 -10.85 11.28
CA SER A 36 6.87 -11.91 10.35
C SER A 36 5.37 -12.08 10.43
N ILE A 37 4.66 -11.51 9.45
CA ILE A 37 3.26 -11.81 9.15
C ILE A 37 3.24 -13.24 8.59
N LYS A 38 3.76 -14.21 9.35
CA LYS A 38 3.84 -15.62 8.97
C LYS A 38 2.45 -16.22 8.78
N SER A 39 1.37 -15.55 9.23
CA SER A 39 0.03 -16.14 9.24
C SER A 39 -1.15 -15.27 8.81
N LEU A 40 -1.03 -13.93 8.72
CA LEU A 40 -2.25 -13.12 8.50
C LEU A 40 -2.58 -12.86 7.02
N LEU A 41 -1.57 -12.82 6.14
CA LEU A 41 -1.75 -12.58 4.69
C LEU A 41 -0.90 -13.51 3.80
N GLY A 42 -0.01 -14.33 4.38
CA GLY A 42 0.75 -15.34 3.63
C GLY A 42 1.86 -14.81 2.71
N ILE A 43 2.10 -13.50 2.67
CA ILE A 43 3.15 -12.89 1.84
C ILE A 43 4.50 -13.04 2.56
N LYS A 44 5.43 -13.80 1.95
CA LYS A 44 6.82 -13.90 2.36
C LYS A 44 7.69 -13.37 1.24
N PHE A 45 8.49 -12.37 1.53
CA PHE A 45 9.60 -11.97 0.67
C PHE A 45 10.77 -12.93 0.96
N GLN A 46 11.43 -13.38 -0.10
CA GLN A 46 12.70 -14.12 0.02
C GLN A 46 13.81 -13.13 0.42
N GLU A 47 14.89 -13.60 1.06
CA GLU A 47 15.99 -12.75 1.56
C GLU A 47 16.64 -11.86 0.46
N ASP A 48 16.49 -12.23 -0.81
CA ASP A 48 17.01 -11.47 -1.96
C ASP A 48 15.90 -10.81 -2.80
N THR A 49 14.72 -10.57 -2.22
CA THR A 49 13.64 -9.89 -2.96
C THR A 49 14.02 -8.42 -3.14
N PRO A 50 13.99 -7.89 -4.37
CA PRO A 50 14.31 -6.50 -4.61
C PRO A 50 13.33 -5.56 -3.87
N ASP A 51 13.86 -4.48 -3.31
CA ASP A 51 13.17 -3.41 -2.60
C ASP A 51 12.05 -2.81 -3.45
N SER A 52 12.28 -2.63 -4.74
CA SER A 52 11.26 -2.15 -5.69
C SER A 52 10.06 -3.12 -5.85
N ILE A 53 10.28 -4.43 -5.70
CA ILE A 53 9.24 -5.46 -5.73
C ILE A 53 8.48 -5.49 -4.40
N VAL A 54 9.18 -5.38 -3.28
CA VAL A 54 8.58 -5.20 -1.96
C VAL A 54 7.71 -3.94 -1.93
N ALA A 55 8.22 -2.83 -2.47
CA ALA A 55 7.52 -1.57 -2.59
C ALA A 55 6.26 -1.67 -3.46
N LEU A 56 6.30 -2.43 -4.55
CA LEU A 56 5.13 -2.70 -5.39
C LEU A 56 4.00 -3.36 -4.60
N TRP A 57 4.30 -4.39 -3.82
CA TRP A 57 3.35 -5.02 -2.91
C TRP A 57 2.88 -4.09 -1.79
N GLY A 58 3.80 -3.25 -1.29
CA GLY A 58 3.53 -2.14 -0.38
C GLY A 58 2.41 -1.25 -0.90
N ILE A 59 2.56 -0.75 -2.14
CA ILE A 59 1.59 0.13 -2.79
C ILE A 59 0.24 -0.57 -2.93
N PHE A 60 0.23 -1.82 -3.41
CA PHE A 60 -1.01 -2.57 -3.63
C PHE A 60 -1.81 -2.73 -2.33
N MET A 61 -1.20 -3.37 -1.34
CA MET A 61 -1.88 -3.75 -0.10
C MET A 61 -2.23 -2.54 0.75
N LEU A 62 -1.33 -1.56 0.86
CA LEU A 62 -1.63 -0.33 1.62
C LEU A 62 -2.74 0.47 0.95
N SER A 63 -2.78 0.57 -0.38
CA SER A 63 -3.87 1.24 -1.09
C SER A 63 -5.21 0.59 -0.76
N VAL A 64 -5.30 -0.74 -0.88
CA VAL A 64 -6.51 -1.51 -0.55
C VAL A 64 -6.94 -1.25 0.89
N LEU A 65 -6.04 -1.48 1.85
CA LEU A 65 -6.36 -1.42 3.28
C LEU A 65 -6.73 -0.01 3.72
N LEU A 66 -5.98 1.01 3.28
CA LEU A 66 -6.30 2.42 3.57
C LEU A 66 -7.63 2.83 2.96
N GLY A 67 -7.93 2.43 1.73
CA GLY A 67 -9.18 2.80 1.08
C GLY A 67 -10.40 2.15 1.75
N PHE A 68 -10.29 0.89 2.19
CA PHE A 68 -11.32 0.25 3.01
C PHE A 68 -11.46 0.90 4.39
N SER A 69 -10.34 1.16 5.08
CA SER A 69 -10.30 1.86 6.38
C SER A 69 -10.96 3.23 6.30
N ALA A 70 -10.65 4.01 5.26
CA ALA A 70 -11.26 5.31 5.00
C ALA A 70 -12.76 5.19 4.69
N GLY A 71 -13.17 4.21 3.87
CA GLY A 71 -14.58 3.93 3.60
C GLY A 71 -15.39 3.60 4.86
N LEU A 72 -14.83 2.77 5.74
CA LEU A 72 -15.42 2.46 7.04
C LEU A 72 -15.46 3.66 7.98
N THR A 73 -14.44 4.53 7.93
CA THR A 73 -14.41 5.79 8.68
C THR A 73 -15.57 6.70 8.24
N SER A 74 -15.76 6.91 6.94
CA SER A 74 -16.90 7.66 6.40
C SER A 74 -18.24 7.04 6.82
N LEU A 75 -18.35 5.72 6.75
CA LEU A 75 -19.58 5.02 7.14
C LEU A 75 -19.85 5.16 8.64
N HIS A 76 -18.81 5.09 9.48
CA HIS A 76 -18.95 5.30 10.92
C HIS A 76 -19.37 6.73 11.25
N ALA A 77 -18.73 7.72 10.64
CA ALA A 77 -18.98 9.14 10.84
C ALA A 77 -20.44 9.51 10.50
N LYS A 78 -21.02 8.93 9.44
CA LYS A 78 -22.43 9.13 9.08
C LYS A 78 -23.42 8.59 10.10
N ILE A 79 -23.01 7.61 10.92
CA ILE A 79 -23.89 6.99 11.92
C ILE A 79 -23.82 7.72 13.26
N LEU A 80 -22.72 8.42 13.56
CA LEU A 80 -22.43 8.93 14.90
C LEU A 80 -21.82 10.34 14.91
N GLY A 81 -22.50 11.25 15.61
CA GLY A 81 -21.88 12.33 16.37
C GLY A 81 -21.84 13.71 15.71
N ASP A 82 -21.65 14.72 16.57
CA ASP A 82 -21.65 16.15 16.22
C ASP A 82 -20.23 16.71 16.01
N THR A 83 -19.20 15.94 16.35
CA THR A 83 -17.79 16.35 16.30
C THR A 83 -16.90 15.30 15.63
N TRP A 84 -15.76 15.71 15.07
CA TRP A 84 -14.83 14.79 14.41
C TRP A 84 -14.31 13.70 15.38
N LEU A 85 -14.08 14.03 16.65
CA LEU A 85 -13.64 13.10 17.71
C LEU A 85 -14.69 12.00 17.96
N SER A 86 -15.97 12.35 17.90
CA SER A 86 -17.05 11.37 18.02
C SER A 86 -17.22 10.51 16.78
N ARG A 87 -16.92 11.07 15.59
CA ARG A 87 -17.09 10.47 14.27
C ARG A 87 -15.95 9.55 13.85
N PHE A 88 -14.76 9.68 14.43
CA PHE A 88 -13.66 8.77 14.18
C PHE A 88 -13.93 7.40 14.85
N PRO A 89 -13.74 6.27 14.14
CA PRO A 89 -14.17 4.94 14.58
C PRO A 89 -13.33 4.33 15.71
N LEU A 90 -12.22 4.95 16.11
CA LEU A 90 -11.42 4.44 17.20
C LEU A 90 -12.10 4.70 18.55
N ARG A 91 -12.24 3.65 19.36
CA ARG A 91 -12.58 3.71 20.79
C ARG A 91 -11.70 2.70 21.50
N VAL A 92 -10.63 3.17 22.11
CA VAL A 92 -9.75 2.33 22.93
C VAL A 92 -10.36 2.27 24.33
N LEU A 93 -10.64 1.06 24.81
CA LEU A 93 -11.17 0.80 26.17
C LEU A 93 -12.45 1.58 26.51
N ASP A 94 -13.30 1.84 25.51
CA ASP A 94 -14.53 2.66 25.63
C ASP A 94 -14.34 4.05 26.28
N LEU A 95 -13.11 4.58 26.25
CA LEU A 95 -12.81 5.92 26.75
C LEU A 95 -13.57 6.98 25.95
N ASP A 96 -14.18 7.93 26.66
CA ASP A 96 -14.85 9.06 26.03
C ASP A 96 -13.82 9.91 25.26
N PRO A 97 -13.94 10.06 23.93
CA PRO A 97 -13.01 10.84 23.12
C PRO A 97 -13.01 12.34 23.47
N LYS A 98 -14.00 12.84 24.23
CA LYS A 98 -14.07 14.24 24.68
C LYS A 98 -13.20 14.50 25.90
N LEU A 99 -12.85 13.47 26.67
CA LEU A 99 -11.97 13.58 27.84
C LEU A 99 -10.49 13.55 27.41
N GLY A 100 -9.63 14.19 28.21
CA GLY A 100 -8.20 14.41 27.86
C GLY A 100 -7.47 13.14 27.41
N ILE A 101 -7.58 12.05 28.18
CA ILE A 101 -6.93 10.76 27.84
C ILE A 101 -7.51 10.17 26.55
N GLY A 102 -8.84 10.18 26.40
CA GLY A 102 -9.51 9.69 25.20
C GLY A 102 -9.07 10.46 23.95
N LYS A 103 -8.95 11.78 24.03
CA LYS A 103 -8.46 12.64 22.95
C LYS A 103 -7.02 12.28 22.53
N THR A 104 -6.13 12.01 23.49
CA THR A 104 -4.76 11.57 23.19
C THR A 104 -4.75 10.23 22.43
N PHE A 105 -5.55 9.26 22.86
CA PHE A 105 -5.68 7.99 22.12
C PHE A 105 -6.26 8.16 20.72
N GLN A 106 -7.17 9.12 20.50
CA GLN A 106 -7.65 9.43 19.14
C GLN A 106 -6.53 9.91 18.23
N TYR A 107 -5.67 10.82 18.71
CA TYR A 107 -4.55 11.32 17.91
C TYR A 107 -3.49 10.26 17.64
N ILE A 108 -3.13 9.48 18.66
CA ILE A 108 -2.22 8.33 18.48
C ILE A 108 -2.83 7.36 17.46
N GLY A 109 -4.12 7.07 17.58
CA GLY A 109 -4.87 6.28 16.63
C GLY A 109 -4.80 6.79 15.20
N LEU A 110 -5.04 8.08 15.00
CA LEU A 110 -4.94 8.72 13.69
C LEU A 110 -3.52 8.65 13.13
N LEU A 111 -2.51 8.90 13.96
CA LEU A 111 -1.11 8.81 13.57
C LEU A 111 -0.76 7.39 13.12
N LEU A 112 -1.06 6.39 13.94
CA LEU A 112 -0.70 4.99 13.68
C LEU A 112 -1.54 4.39 12.55
N ALA A 113 -2.84 4.68 12.48
CA ALA A 113 -3.75 4.05 11.52
C ALA A 113 -3.88 4.82 10.20
N VAL A 114 -3.42 6.06 10.10
CA VAL A 114 -3.57 6.84 8.86
C VAL A 114 -2.25 7.42 8.44
N VAL A 115 -1.61 8.23 9.30
CA VAL A 115 -0.41 8.97 8.91
C VAL A 115 0.75 8.03 8.57
N ILE A 116 1.04 7.04 9.42
CA ILE A 116 2.13 6.08 9.17
C ILE A 116 1.88 5.31 7.87
N PRO A 117 0.74 4.62 7.66
CA PRO A 117 0.50 3.89 6.42
C PRO A 117 0.52 4.77 5.16
N VAL A 118 0.03 6.01 5.24
CA VAL A 118 0.11 6.98 4.12
C VAL A 118 1.56 7.35 3.83
N TRP A 119 2.38 7.58 4.86
CA TRP A 119 3.81 7.82 4.69
C TRP A 119 4.52 6.63 4.04
N VAL A 120 4.22 5.41 4.50
CA VAL A 120 4.78 4.18 3.88
C VAL A 120 4.36 4.05 2.43
N LEU A 121 3.09 4.28 2.12
CA LEU A 121 2.61 4.25 0.74
C LEU A 121 3.40 5.23 -0.15
N GLY A 122 3.64 6.46 0.33
CA GLY A 122 4.47 7.44 -0.37
C GLY A 122 5.94 7.00 -0.49
N HIS A 123 6.50 6.39 0.56
CA HIS A 123 7.85 5.85 0.53
C HIS A 123 7.99 4.70 -0.47
N SER A 124 7.04 3.77 -0.53
CA SER A 124 7.01 2.68 -1.50
C SER A 124 6.92 3.21 -2.93
N TRP A 125 6.08 4.23 -3.19
CA TRP A 125 6.08 4.89 -4.50
C TRP A 125 7.44 5.48 -4.86
N ARG A 126 8.10 6.17 -3.92
CA ARG A 126 9.46 6.69 -4.13
C ARG A 126 10.45 5.58 -4.50
N ILE A 127 10.48 4.47 -3.76
CA ILE A 127 11.38 3.34 -4.00
C ILE A 127 11.12 2.72 -5.37
N LEU A 128 9.86 2.45 -5.71
CA LEU A 128 9.50 1.96 -7.04
C LEU A 128 10.00 2.88 -8.16
N HIS A 129 10.07 4.19 -7.94
CA HIS A 129 10.57 5.16 -8.92
C HIS A 129 12.09 5.24 -9.02
N THR A 130 12.79 5.05 -7.90
CA THR A 130 14.25 5.18 -7.86
C THR A 130 14.96 3.89 -8.23
N GLU A 131 14.34 2.74 -7.95
CA GLU A 131 14.98 1.43 -8.02
C GLU A 131 14.28 0.47 -8.98
N GLY A 132 13.09 0.83 -9.47
CA GLY A 132 12.38 0.03 -10.46
C GLY A 132 13.14 -0.08 -11.79
N VAL A 133 13.46 -1.30 -12.19
CA VAL A 133 14.04 -1.60 -13.52
C VAL A 133 13.08 -2.46 -14.32
N LEU A 134 12.71 -1.97 -15.49
CA LEU A 134 11.91 -2.67 -16.48
C LEU A 134 12.82 -3.44 -17.43
N CYS A 135 12.51 -4.71 -17.65
CA CYS A 135 13.28 -5.62 -18.48
C CYS A 135 12.43 -6.18 -19.60
N THR A 136 13.04 -6.42 -20.76
CA THR A 136 12.44 -7.15 -21.88
C THR A 136 13.24 -8.39 -22.24
N ARG A 137 12.57 -9.39 -22.79
CA ARG A 137 13.20 -10.56 -23.36
C ARG A 137 13.56 -10.29 -24.82
N GLN A 138 14.85 -10.33 -25.13
CA GLN A 138 15.35 -10.14 -26.48
C GLN A 138 15.18 -11.42 -27.34
N ALA A 139 15.38 -11.29 -28.65
CA ALA A 139 15.19 -12.37 -29.62
C ALA A 139 16.11 -13.59 -29.39
N ASP A 140 17.26 -13.38 -28.75
CA ASP A 140 18.21 -14.40 -28.30
C ASP A 140 17.79 -15.07 -26.97
N GLY A 141 16.67 -14.65 -26.39
CA GLY A 141 16.13 -15.16 -25.13
C GLY A 141 16.73 -14.52 -23.88
N ILE A 142 17.66 -13.57 -24.02
CA ILE A 142 18.32 -12.87 -22.91
C ILE A 142 17.44 -11.73 -22.42
N TRP A 143 17.43 -11.51 -21.10
CA TRP A 143 16.75 -10.39 -20.49
C TRP A 143 17.65 -9.15 -20.47
N ALA A 144 17.16 -8.04 -21.00
CA ALA A 144 17.88 -6.77 -21.05
C ALA A 144 17.07 -5.62 -20.43
N PRO A 145 17.74 -4.66 -19.78
CA PRO A 145 17.07 -3.49 -19.23
C PRO A 145 16.60 -2.56 -20.35
N ILE A 146 15.37 -2.07 -20.24
CA ILE A 146 14.76 -1.13 -21.19
C ILE A 146 14.32 0.18 -20.53
N GLY A 147 14.28 0.23 -19.20
CA GLY A 147 13.93 1.43 -18.46
C GLY A 147 14.30 1.33 -16.99
N ASN A 148 14.78 2.43 -16.41
CA ASN A 148 15.17 2.51 -15.00
C ASN A 148 14.75 3.84 -14.35
N SER A 149 13.87 4.61 -15.01
CA SER A 149 13.41 5.91 -14.53
C SER A 149 11.89 5.95 -14.49
N TRP A 150 11.33 6.87 -13.67
CA TRP A 150 9.89 7.10 -13.52
C TRP A 150 9.15 7.03 -14.85
N GLN A 151 9.59 7.81 -15.85
CA GLN A 151 8.90 7.91 -17.14
C GLN A 151 8.96 6.59 -17.92
N GLN A 152 10.09 5.89 -17.86
CA GLN A 152 10.32 4.65 -18.60
C GLN A 152 9.57 3.46 -18.01
N LEU A 153 9.26 3.48 -16.71
CA LEU A 153 8.39 2.47 -16.08
C LEU A 153 6.95 2.48 -16.64
N TRP A 154 6.54 3.59 -17.28
CA TRP A 154 5.22 3.75 -17.89
C TRP A 154 5.26 3.74 -19.42
N MET A 155 6.44 3.67 -20.02
CA MET A 155 6.57 3.65 -21.47
C MET A 155 6.34 2.23 -21.98
N LEU A 156 5.60 2.14 -23.08
CA LEU A 156 5.54 0.90 -23.81
C LEU A 156 6.87 0.69 -24.53
N PRO A 157 7.54 -0.45 -24.30
CA PRO A 157 8.77 -0.79 -25.01
C PRO A 157 8.59 -0.81 -26.52
N GLU A 158 9.67 -0.51 -27.24
CA GLU A 158 9.68 -0.55 -28.69
C GLU A 158 9.35 -1.97 -29.19
N GLY A 159 8.41 -2.09 -30.14
CA GLY A 159 7.95 -3.39 -30.64
C GLY A 159 6.99 -4.15 -29.71
N TRP A 160 6.40 -3.49 -28.72
CA TRP A 160 5.39 -4.11 -27.86
C TRP A 160 4.21 -4.67 -28.66
N THR A 161 3.73 -5.84 -28.23
CA THR A 161 2.48 -6.43 -28.70
C THR A 161 1.66 -6.89 -27.50
N VAL A 162 0.34 -7.03 -27.65
CA VAL A 162 -0.53 -7.55 -26.58
C VAL A 162 -0.10 -8.96 -26.13
N ASN A 163 0.36 -9.80 -27.07
CA ASN A 163 0.94 -11.10 -26.75
C ASN A 163 2.24 -10.98 -25.94
N ALA A 164 3.16 -10.09 -26.31
CA ALA A 164 4.40 -9.92 -25.57
C ALA A 164 4.18 -9.40 -24.12
N LEU A 165 3.17 -8.55 -23.92
CA LEU A 165 2.76 -8.09 -22.59
C LEU A 165 2.10 -9.17 -21.72
N THR A 166 1.64 -10.27 -22.31
CA THR A 166 0.91 -11.35 -21.62
C THR A 166 1.68 -12.66 -21.54
N GLN A 167 2.72 -12.84 -22.36
CA GLN A 167 3.55 -14.05 -22.45
C GLN A 167 4.95 -13.86 -21.85
N ASP A 168 5.08 -13.07 -20.80
CA ASP A 168 6.36 -12.91 -20.08
C ASP A 168 7.47 -12.30 -20.97
N GLY A 169 7.10 -11.40 -21.88
CA GLY A 169 8.05 -10.64 -22.71
C GLY A 169 8.61 -9.41 -22.01
N TYR A 170 8.00 -9.00 -20.90
CA TYR A 170 8.37 -7.84 -20.10
C TYR A 170 8.19 -8.13 -18.62
N ARG A 171 9.09 -7.63 -17.76
CA ARG A 171 9.00 -7.78 -16.30
C ARG A 171 9.63 -6.63 -15.53
N LEU A 172 9.10 -6.32 -14.35
CA LEU A 172 9.79 -5.47 -13.39
C LEU A 172 10.77 -6.34 -12.60
N ALA A 173 12.06 -6.06 -12.71
CA ALA A 173 13.11 -6.82 -12.01
C ALA A 173 13.74 -6.06 -10.86
N GLY A 174 13.54 -4.74 -10.81
CA GLY A 174 14.10 -3.92 -9.77
C GLY A 174 15.61 -3.79 -9.83
N GLU A 175 16.18 -3.36 -8.73
CA GLU A 175 17.60 -3.08 -8.57
C GLU A 175 18.49 -4.33 -8.57
N ALA A 176 17.92 -5.53 -8.39
CA ALA A 176 18.62 -6.80 -8.63
C ALA A 176 18.87 -7.07 -10.13
N GLY A 177 18.24 -6.31 -11.02
CA GLY A 177 18.47 -6.34 -12.45
C GLY A 177 17.82 -7.52 -13.18
N CYS A 178 17.93 -7.49 -14.50
CA CYS A 178 17.13 -8.31 -15.40
C CYS A 178 17.40 -9.81 -15.38
N ASN A 179 18.34 -10.31 -14.57
CA ASN A 179 18.63 -11.73 -14.42
C ASN A 179 18.07 -12.33 -13.12
N ALA A 180 17.45 -11.52 -12.26
CA ALA A 180 16.88 -11.98 -11.01
C ALA A 180 15.67 -12.93 -11.23
N SER A 181 15.43 -13.81 -10.24
CA SER A 181 14.30 -14.74 -10.19
C SER A 181 13.02 -14.11 -9.62
N SER A 182 13.15 -12.99 -8.93
CA SER A 182 12.10 -12.30 -8.15
C SER A 182 11.47 -11.14 -8.93
N THR A 183 11.02 -11.42 -10.15
CA THR A 183 10.46 -10.41 -11.06
C THR A 183 8.93 -10.48 -11.14
N THR A 184 8.26 -9.36 -11.42
CA THR A 184 6.81 -9.38 -11.64
C THR A 184 6.43 -9.73 -13.08
N PHE A 185 5.21 -10.25 -13.29
CA PHE A 185 4.79 -10.85 -14.56
C PHE A 185 4.12 -9.86 -15.52
N PHE A 186 3.52 -8.77 -15.00
CA PHE A 186 2.74 -7.83 -15.83
C PHE A 186 3.15 -6.36 -15.59
N PRO A 187 4.29 -5.93 -16.15
CA PRO A 187 4.91 -4.65 -15.81
C PRO A 187 4.12 -3.41 -16.23
N MET A 188 3.08 -3.53 -17.05
CA MET A 188 2.22 -2.39 -17.43
C MET A 188 0.83 -2.45 -16.78
N LEU A 189 0.28 -3.65 -16.59
CA LEU A 189 -1.01 -3.80 -15.90
C LEU A 189 -0.85 -3.53 -14.41
N GLU A 190 0.26 -3.96 -13.80
CA GLU A 190 0.51 -3.77 -12.38
C GLU A 190 0.64 -2.28 -12.03
N PRO A 191 1.54 -1.46 -12.65
CA PRO A 191 1.62 -0.05 -12.32
C PRO A 191 0.32 0.73 -12.58
N ALA A 192 -0.39 0.43 -13.68
CA ALA A 192 -1.67 1.06 -13.97
C ALA A 192 -2.73 0.73 -12.91
N ALA A 193 -2.83 -0.53 -12.50
CA ALA A 193 -3.72 -0.96 -11.43
C ALA A 193 -3.32 -0.30 -10.09
N LEU A 194 -2.03 -0.24 -9.77
CA LEU A 194 -1.51 0.41 -8.56
C LEU A 194 -1.83 1.91 -8.53
N LEU A 195 -1.72 2.59 -9.67
CA LEU A 195 -2.07 4.00 -9.79
C LEU A 195 -3.57 4.21 -9.59
N ILE A 196 -4.42 3.42 -10.24
CA ILE A 196 -5.88 3.48 -10.08
C ILE A 196 -6.26 3.24 -8.61
N MET A 197 -5.66 2.23 -7.98
CA MET A 197 -5.89 1.90 -6.58
C MET A 197 -5.42 3.04 -5.66
N THR A 198 -4.26 3.62 -5.90
CA THR A 198 -3.75 4.76 -5.12
C THR A 198 -4.67 5.97 -5.26
N ILE A 199 -5.12 6.30 -6.49
CA ILE A 199 -6.07 7.38 -6.75
C ILE A 199 -7.38 7.13 -5.99
N TRP A 200 -7.91 5.91 -6.09
CA TRP A 200 -9.10 5.51 -5.35
C TRP A 200 -8.92 5.70 -3.83
N THR A 201 -7.78 5.28 -3.28
CA THR A 201 -7.44 5.46 -1.87
C THR A 201 -7.37 6.92 -1.47
N ILE A 202 -6.74 7.78 -2.27
CA ILE A 202 -6.68 9.23 -2.04
C ILE A 202 -8.08 9.83 -2.01
N VAL A 203 -8.91 9.50 -3.00
CA VAL A 203 -10.31 9.95 -3.06
C VAL A 203 -11.08 9.51 -1.81
N ARG A 204 -10.88 8.27 -1.35
CA ARG A 204 -11.50 7.74 -0.14
C ARG A 204 -11.02 8.47 1.12
N LEU A 205 -9.72 8.75 1.25
CA LEU A 205 -9.16 9.50 2.37
C LEU A 205 -9.71 10.93 2.42
N ILE A 206 -9.77 11.63 1.28
CA ILE A 206 -10.37 12.97 1.18
C ILE A 206 -11.85 12.92 1.56
N HIS A 207 -12.60 11.94 1.05
CA HIS A 207 -14.01 11.77 1.41
C HIS A 207 -14.19 11.51 2.91
N ALA A 208 -13.36 10.66 3.51
CA ALA A 208 -13.38 10.38 4.95
C ALA A 208 -13.07 11.64 5.76
N GLY A 209 -12.00 12.37 5.43
CA GLY A 209 -11.66 13.65 6.08
C GLY A 209 -12.81 14.65 6.02
N ASN A 210 -13.40 14.85 4.85
CA ASN A 210 -14.55 15.73 4.67
C ASN A 210 -15.78 15.29 5.49
N THR A 211 -16.01 13.98 5.60
CA THR A 211 -17.12 13.42 6.39
C THR A 211 -16.89 13.56 7.90
N LEU A 212 -15.63 13.55 8.35
CA LEU A 212 -15.30 13.78 9.75
C LEU A 212 -15.52 15.25 10.16
N ILE A 213 -15.20 16.19 9.26
CA ILE A 213 -15.25 17.63 9.51
C ILE A 213 -16.67 18.21 9.43
N ARG A 214 -17.48 17.75 8.46
CA ARG A 214 -18.89 18.21 8.26
C ARG A 214 -19.85 17.52 9.20
#